data_AF-M1ENR1-F1
#
_entry.id   AF-M1ENR1-F1
#
_cell.length_a   1.000
_cell.length_b   1.000
_cell.length_c   1.000
_cell.angle_alpha   90.00
_cell.angle_beta   90.00
_cell.angle_gamma   90.00
#
_symmetry.space_group_name_H-M   'P 1'
#
loop_
_entity.id
_entity.type
_entity.pdbx_description
1 polymer ?
#
loop_
_entity_poly.entity_id
_entity_poly.type
_entity_poly.pdbx_seq_one_letter_code
_entity_poly.pdbx_strand_id
1 'polypeptide(L)'
;MWPGILVGGARVAACRFPVLGPRLAARFSPRRTPKTGLALQRSLHATAARALPLIPIVVEQTGRGERAYDIYSRLLRERIVCVMGPIDDSVASLVIAQLLFLQSESNKKPIHMYINS
;
A
#
# COMPACT_ATOMS: atom_id res chain seq x y z
N MET A 1 3.55 9.14 39.09
CA MET A 1 4.12 8.36 40.21
C MET A 1 2.96 7.61 40.87
N TRP A 2 2.75 6.34 40.50
CA TRP A 2 1.71 5.48 41.10
C TRP A 2 2.41 4.53 42.09
N PRO A 3 1.95 4.40 43.35
CA PRO A 3 2.51 3.42 44.27
C PRO A 3 1.87 2.05 44.04
N GLY A 4 2.72 1.02 43.94
CA GLY A 4 2.30 -0.38 43.94
C GLY A 4 1.94 -0.86 45.34
N ILE A 5 1.03 -1.84 45.42
CA ILE A 5 0.79 -2.63 46.63
C ILE A 5 0.68 -4.10 46.23
N LEU A 6 1.45 -4.92 46.94
CA LEU A 6 1.59 -6.37 46.79
C LEU A 6 1.39 -6.99 48.18
N VAL A 7 0.35 -7.81 48.35
CA VAL A 7 0.11 -8.68 49.54
C VAL A 7 -0.83 -9.80 49.05
N GLY A 8 -0.60 -11.12 49.12
CA GLY A 8 0.31 -11.93 49.93
C GLY A 8 -0.42 -12.55 51.14
N GLY A 9 -1.10 -13.71 51.01
CA GLY A 9 -1.64 -14.39 52.20
C GLY A 9 -2.61 -15.54 51.94
N ALA A 10 -2.11 -16.78 52.03
CA ALA A 10 -2.89 -18.01 51.91
C ALA A 10 -3.84 -18.27 53.10
N ARG A 11 -4.96 -18.96 52.85
CA ARG A 11 -5.56 -19.90 53.82
C ARG A 11 -6.13 -21.13 53.11
N VAL A 12 -5.59 -22.27 53.51
CA VAL A 12 -6.07 -23.62 53.22
C VAL A 12 -7.31 -23.89 54.08
N ALA A 13 -8.36 -24.45 53.49
CA ALA A 13 -9.44 -25.11 54.22
C ALA A 13 -9.61 -26.52 53.67
N ALA A 14 -9.29 -27.50 54.50
CA ALA A 14 -9.43 -28.92 54.22
C ALA A 14 -10.87 -29.36 54.53
N CYS A 15 -11.56 -29.88 53.52
CA CYS A 15 -12.78 -30.66 53.71
C CYS A 15 -12.51 -32.08 53.21
N ARG A 16 -12.47 -33.02 54.16
CA ARG A 16 -12.31 -34.46 53.98
C ARG A 16 -13.71 -35.06 54.05
N PHE A 17 -14.16 -35.82 53.05
CA PHE A 17 -15.19 -36.87 53.12
C PHE A 17 -15.50 -37.41 51.70
N PRO A 18 -16.10 -38.61 51.54
CA PRO A 18 -15.49 -39.92 51.67
C PRO A 18 -15.35 -40.62 50.30
N VAL A 19 -14.60 -41.72 50.33
CA VAL A 19 -14.39 -42.67 49.23
C VAL A 19 -15.66 -43.52 49.02
N LEU A 20 -16.19 -43.59 47.79
CA LEU A 20 -16.81 -44.83 47.27
C LEU A 20 -17.03 -44.82 45.74
N GLY A 21 -16.42 -45.79 45.04
CA GLY A 21 -16.99 -46.41 43.85
C GLY A 21 -16.40 -46.06 42.47
N PRO A 22 -15.83 -47.03 41.74
CA PRO A 22 -15.37 -46.84 40.37
C PRO A 22 -16.51 -47.14 39.38
N ARG A 23 -16.80 -46.23 38.46
CA ARG A 23 -17.56 -46.56 37.25
C ARG A 23 -16.81 -46.04 36.02
N LEU A 24 -16.37 -47.01 35.22
CA LEU A 24 -15.82 -46.89 33.88
C LEU A 24 -16.59 -45.82 33.08
N ALA A 25 -15.93 -44.71 32.74
CA ALA A 25 -16.31 -43.87 31.63
C ALA A 25 -15.32 -44.14 30.50
N ALA A 26 -15.75 -44.95 29.55
CA ALA A 26 -15.02 -45.27 28.33
C ALA A 26 -14.68 -43.97 27.59
N ARG A 27 -13.39 -43.68 27.48
CA ARG A 27 -12.83 -42.71 26.56
C ARG A 27 -12.80 -43.34 25.18
N PHE A 28 -13.59 -42.83 24.24
CA PHE A 28 -13.23 -42.91 22.82
C PHE A 28 -13.88 -41.73 22.07
N SER A 29 -13.09 -40.67 21.90
CA SER A 29 -13.43 -39.55 21.03
C SER A 29 -13.49 -40.02 19.57
N PRO A 30 -14.48 -39.60 18.76
CA PRO A 30 -14.44 -39.87 17.33
C PRO A 30 -13.36 -38.98 16.71
N ARG A 31 -12.28 -39.62 16.25
CA ARG A 31 -11.26 -39.00 15.41
C ARG A 31 -11.91 -38.64 14.08
N ARG A 32 -12.40 -37.40 13.94
CA ARG A 32 -12.78 -36.83 12.65
C ARG A 32 -11.52 -36.70 11.80
N THR A 33 -11.38 -37.53 10.78
CA THR A 33 -10.39 -37.35 9.71
C THR A 33 -10.88 -36.24 8.78
N PRO A 34 -10.14 -35.13 8.60
CA PRO A 34 -10.42 -34.23 7.51
C PRO A 34 -9.92 -34.85 6.20
N LYS A 35 -10.88 -34.97 5.28
CA LYS A 35 -10.82 -35.33 3.86
C LYS A 35 -9.45 -35.12 3.21
N THR A 36 -8.90 -36.21 2.68
CA THR A 36 -7.91 -36.22 1.60
C THR A 36 -8.56 -35.61 0.35
N GLY A 37 -8.27 -34.34 0.11
CA GLY A 37 -8.38 -33.72 -1.20
C GLY A 37 -7.02 -33.11 -1.49
N LEU A 38 -6.31 -33.67 -2.48
CA LEU A 38 -5.15 -33.02 -3.08
C LEU A 38 -5.66 -31.73 -3.74
N ALA A 39 -5.77 -30.68 -2.95
CA ALA A 39 -5.94 -29.33 -3.46
C ALA A 39 -4.62 -28.99 -4.14
N LEU A 40 -4.60 -29.13 -5.46
CA LEU A 40 -3.59 -28.54 -6.33
C LEU A 40 -3.52 -27.06 -5.97
N GLN A 41 -2.54 -26.69 -5.12
CA GLN A 41 -2.26 -25.30 -4.79
C GLN A 41 -1.76 -24.64 -6.07
N ARG A 42 -2.68 -24.13 -6.88
CA ARG A 42 -2.37 -23.16 -7.92
C ARG A 42 -1.84 -21.94 -7.18
N SER A 43 -0.52 -21.83 -7.10
CA SER A 43 0.16 -20.62 -6.66
C SER A 43 -0.22 -19.51 -7.64
N LEU A 44 -1.28 -18.78 -7.33
CA LEU A 44 -1.57 -17.53 -7.98
C LEU A 44 -0.42 -16.60 -7.59
N HIS A 45 0.51 -16.41 -8.51
CA HIS A 45 1.49 -15.34 -8.39
C HIS A 45 0.72 -14.03 -8.45
N ALA A 46 0.31 -13.54 -7.27
CA ALA A 46 -0.22 -12.21 -7.12
C ALA A 46 0.96 -11.25 -7.21
N THR A 47 1.24 -10.76 -8.41
CA THR A 47 2.15 -9.64 -8.60
C THR A 47 1.50 -8.46 -7.89
N ALA A 48 2.12 -7.96 -6.82
CA ALA A 48 1.65 -6.76 -6.13
C ALA A 48 1.53 -5.64 -7.17
N ALA A 49 0.29 -5.23 -7.46
CA ALA A 49 0.04 -4.11 -8.34
C ALA A 49 0.70 -2.88 -7.71
N ARG A 50 1.85 -2.46 -8.25
CA ARG A 50 2.46 -1.19 -7.85
C ARG A 50 1.43 -0.12 -8.20
N ALA A 51 0.83 0.48 -7.17
CA ALA A 51 -0.04 1.62 -7.34
C ALA A 51 0.82 2.80 -7.81
N LEU A 52 1.04 2.89 -9.12
CA LEU A 52 1.50 4.13 -9.72
C LEU A 52 0.40 5.16 -9.44
N PRO A 53 0.75 6.38 -9.00
CA PRO A 53 -0.25 7.42 -8.79
C PRO A 53 -1.01 7.62 -10.11
N LEU A 54 -2.34 7.51 -10.05
CA LEU A 54 -3.19 7.71 -11.21
C LEU A 54 -3.10 9.18 -11.62
N ILE A 55 -2.53 9.45 -12.79
CA ILE A 55 -2.44 10.82 -13.30
C ILE A 55 -3.76 11.13 -14.03
N PRO A 56 -4.47 12.22 -13.67
CA PRO A 56 -5.72 12.57 -14.32
C PRO A 56 -5.49 12.96 -15.78
N ILE A 57 -6.47 12.61 -16.62
CA ILE A 57 -6.49 12.89 -18.05
C ILE A 57 -7.40 14.10 -18.29
N VAL A 58 -6.93 15.02 -19.12
CA VAL A 58 -7.64 16.24 -19.54
C VAL A 58 -7.94 16.13 -21.03
N VAL A 59 -9.19 16.39 -21.41
CA VAL A 59 -9.64 16.39 -22.81
C VAL A 59 -9.71 17.82 -23.31
N GLU A 60 -9.00 18.11 -24.40
CA GLU A 60 -9.04 19.40 -25.08
C GLU A 60 -9.82 19.27 -26.39
N GLN A 61 -10.80 20.16 -26.59
CA GLN A 61 -11.50 20.28 -27.87
C GLN A 61 -10.66 21.15 -28.82
N THR A 62 -10.07 20.51 -29.82
CA THR A 62 -9.49 21.22 -30.96
C THR A 62 -10.56 21.38 -32.04
N GLY A 63 -10.49 22.41 -32.87
CA GLY A 63 -11.50 22.67 -33.92
C GLY A 63 -11.71 21.56 -34.96
N ARG A 64 -10.94 20.46 -34.90
CA ARG A 64 -11.09 19.25 -35.73
C ARG A 64 -11.36 17.96 -34.92
N GLY A 65 -11.57 18.06 -33.60
CA GLY A 65 -11.85 16.92 -32.73
C GLY A 65 -11.28 17.02 -31.31
N GLU A 66 -11.50 15.99 -30.50
CA GLU A 66 -11.02 15.92 -29.11
C GLU A 66 -9.65 15.24 -29.03
N ARG A 67 -8.73 15.80 -28.22
CA ARG A 67 -7.44 15.17 -27.90
C ARG A 67 -7.29 15.09 -26.39
N ALA A 68 -6.96 13.89 -25.90
CA ALA A 68 -6.70 13.64 -24.48
C ALA A 68 -5.20 13.77 -24.19
N TYR A 69 -4.87 14.49 -23.13
CA TYR A 69 -3.53 14.63 -22.57
C TYR A 69 -3.56 14.30 -21.09
N ASP A 70 -2.46 13.84 -20.51
CA ASP A 70 -2.31 13.90 -19.05
C ASP A 70 -2.12 15.36 -18.61
N ILE A 71 -2.34 15.63 -17.32
CA ILE A 71 -2.23 17.00 -16.80
C ILE A 71 -0.84 17.61 -17.01
N TYR A 72 0.23 16.80 -16.92
CA TYR A 72 1.59 17.30 -17.08
C TYR A 72 1.93 17.62 -18.54
N SER A 73 1.50 16.81 -19.52
CA SER A 73 1.70 17.17 -20.93
C SER A 73 0.87 18.39 -21.31
N ARG A 74 -0.30 18.58 -20.67
CA ARG A 74 -1.09 19.80 -20.87
C ARG A 74 -0.33 21.04 -20.40
N LEU A 75 0.24 20.99 -19.19
CA LEU A 75 1.05 22.08 -18.64
C LEU A 75 2.32 22.34 -19.45
N LEU A 76 2.97 21.30 -19.97
CA LEU A 76 4.16 21.44 -20.77
C LEU A 76 3.89 22.18 -22.09
N ARG A 77 2.71 21.99 -22.71
CA ARG A 77 2.27 22.82 -23.85
C ARG A 77 2.12 24.30 -23.51
N GLU A 78 1.75 24.60 -22.27
CA GLU A 78 1.68 25.98 -21.73
C GLU A 78 3.05 26.46 -21.22
N ARG A 79 4.11 25.67 -21.41
CA ARG A 79 5.52 25.95 -21.02
C ARG A 79 5.73 26.02 -19.52
N ILE A 80 4.97 25.20 -18.81
CA ILE A 80 5.06 25.04 -17.37
C ILE A 80 5.79 23.73 -17.08
N VAL A 81 6.93 23.83 -16.39
CA VAL A 81 7.75 22.69 -15.95
C VAL A 81 7.62 22.55 -14.43
N CYS A 82 7.23 21.36 -13.97
CA CYS A 82 7.05 21.06 -12.55
C CYS A 82 8.16 20.13 -12.05
N VAL A 83 8.92 20.58 -11.06
CA VAL A 83 9.93 19.76 -10.36
C VAL A 83 9.45 19.47 -8.95
N MET A 84 9.04 18.23 -8.73
CA MET A 84 8.43 17.79 -7.47
C MET A 84 9.28 16.69 -6.83
N GLY A 85 9.53 16.80 -5.52
CA GLY A 85 10.21 15.80 -4.72
C GLY A 85 11.75 15.90 -4.73
N PRO A 86 12.44 14.84 -4.25
CA PRO A 86 13.90 14.81 -4.22
C PRO A 86 14.48 14.80 -5.64
N ILE A 87 15.58 15.53 -5.82
CA ILE A 87 16.25 15.66 -7.11
C ILE A 87 17.25 14.52 -7.27
N ASP A 88 16.87 13.53 -8.06
CA ASP A 88 17.72 12.44 -8.51
C ASP A 88 18.18 12.66 -9.96
N ASP A 89 19.24 11.97 -10.40
CA ASP A 89 19.75 12.04 -11.79
C ASP A 89 18.67 11.73 -12.84
N SER A 90 17.74 10.82 -12.50
CA SER A 90 16.59 10.49 -13.35
C SER A 90 15.66 11.68 -13.55
N VAL A 91 15.35 12.42 -12.48
CA VAL A 91 14.49 13.61 -12.52
C VAL A 91 15.21 14.74 -13.25
N ALA A 92 16.50 14.95 -12.96
CA ALA A 92 17.32 15.97 -13.62
C ALA A 92 17.36 15.76 -15.15
N SER A 93 17.55 14.52 -15.60
CA SER A 93 17.52 14.17 -17.03
C SER A 93 16.18 14.52 -17.69
N LEU A 94 15.06 14.24 -17.02
CA LEU A 94 13.73 14.60 -17.53
C LEU A 94 13.54 16.12 -17.63
N VAL A 95 13.95 16.87 -16.61
CA VAL A 95 13.83 18.34 -16.62
C VAL A 95 14.68 18.96 -17.73
N ILE A 96 15.91 18.47 -17.93
CA ILE A 96 16.78 18.93 -19.03
C ILE A 96 16.11 18.67 -20.38
N ALA A 97 15.56 17.48 -20.60
CA ALA A 97 14.87 17.14 -21.85
C ALA A 97 13.67 18.08 -22.10
N GLN A 98 12.87 18.37 -21.07
CA GLN A 98 11.72 19.27 -21.17
C GLN A 98 12.15 20.71 -21.51
N LEU A 99 13.21 21.22 -20.88
CA LEU A 99 13.72 22.57 -21.16
C LEU A 99 14.24 22.71 -22.59
N LEU A 100 15.03 21.74 -23.06
CA LEU A 100 15.55 21.74 -24.45
C LEU A 100 14.41 21.65 -25.47
N PHE A 101 13.39 20.85 -25.19
CA PHE A 101 12.19 20.77 -26.02
C PHE A 101 11.49 22.14 -26.13
N LEU A 102 11.24 22.81 -25.00
CA LEU A 102 10.58 24.13 -24.99
C LEU A 102 11.41 25.21 -25.68
N GLN A 103 12.74 25.18 -25.53
CA GLN A 103 13.65 26.09 -26.20
C GLN A 103 13.62 25.91 -27.72
N SER A 104 13.53 24.65 -28.20
CA SER A 104 13.43 24.34 -29.63
C SER A 104 12.11 24.86 -30.25
N GLU A 105 11.02 24.86 -29.48
CA GLU A 105 9.71 25.31 -29.96
C GLU A 105 9.68 26.84 -30.12
N SER A 106 10.23 27.58 -29.15
CA SER A 106 10.61 28.97 -29.39
C SER A 106 11.56 29.50 -28.32
N ASN A 107 12.58 30.23 -28.75
CA ASN A 107 13.54 30.88 -27.85
C ASN A 107 13.06 32.24 -27.28
N LYS A 108 11.86 32.71 -27.66
CA LYS A 108 11.40 34.08 -27.32
C LYS A 108 10.44 34.15 -26.13
N LYS A 109 9.62 33.13 -25.91
CA LYS A 109 8.65 33.19 -24.80
C LYS A 109 9.27 32.57 -23.53
N PRO A 110 8.95 33.11 -22.35
CA PRO A 110 9.50 32.62 -21.09
C PRO A 110 9.05 31.18 -20.80
N ILE A 111 9.83 30.50 -19.96
CA ILE A 111 9.52 29.19 -19.39
C ILE A 111 9.17 29.42 -17.92
N HIS A 112 8.07 28.83 -17.45
CA HIS A 112 7.65 28.92 -16.06
C HIS A 112 8.03 27.62 -15.34
N MET A 113 8.84 27.73 -14.30
CA MET A 113 9.30 26.57 -13.53
C MET A 113 8.75 26.63 -12.10
N TYR A 114 8.01 25.59 -11.70
CA TYR A 114 7.48 25.44 -10.34
C TYR A 114 8.27 24.37 -9.61
N ILE A 115 8.83 24.73 -8.47
CA ILE A 115 9.74 23.89 -7.70
C ILE A 115 9.11 23.60 -6.33
N ASN A 116 9.01 22.33 -6.00
CA ASN A 116 8.60 21.82 -4.69
C ASN A 116 9.52 20.63 -4.36
N SER A 117 10.64 20.92 -3.71
CA SER A 117 11.71 19.97 -3.41
C SER A 117 11.97 19.94 -1.91
#